data_AF-A0A0B0EPQ9-F1
#
_entry.id   AF-A0A0B0EPQ9-F1
#
_cell.length_a   1.000
_cell.length_b   1.000
_cell.length_c   1.000
_cell.angle_alpha   90.00
_cell.angle_beta   90.00
_cell.angle_gamma   90.00
#
_symmetry.space_group_name_H-M   'P 1'
#
loop_
_entity.id
_entity.type
_entity.pdbx_description
1 polymer ?
#
loop_
_entity_poly.entity_id
_entity_poly.type
_entity_poly.pdbx_seq_one_letter_code
_entity_poly.pdbx_strand_id
1 'polypeptide(L)'
;NGKLNEWVSGKDLILHVIGDIGVDGARYKAMEFSGSVITDLSMDDRLAMCNMAIEAGAKNGIIEPDDCTENYVNGRAQREYKFYSSDADCEYHEIHEYDVSALSPQVALPNLPENVRPVEELSDITIDQVVIGSCTNGRISDLRIAAQILKDKKIHPSIRLIVIPGTQDVYLEALKEGLIEVFIKAEGVVSTPTCGPCLGGHMGILAEGERALSTTNRNFAGRMGHPRSEVYLSNPAVAAASAVTGKITHPEKIN
;
A
#
# COMPACT_ATOMS: atom_id res chain seq x y z
N ASN A 1 8.91 -0.99 -16.59
CA ASN A 1 8.37 -0.55 -17.90
C ASN A 1 7.06 -1.26 -18.20
N GLY A 2 6.32 -0.82 -19.23
CA GLY A 2 5.04 -1.42 -19.61
C GLY A 2 3.83 -0.56 -19.25
N LYS A 3 2.64 -1.17 -19.17
CA LYS A 3 1.39 -0.51 -18.77
C LYS A 3 0.78 -1.23 -17.57
N LEU A 4 0.43 -0.51 -16.52
CA LEU A 4 -0.23 -1.11 -15.36
C LEU A 4 -1.62 -1.64 -15.72
N ASN A 5 -1.91 -2.84 -15.21
CA ASN A 5 -3.27 -3.39 -15.24
C ASN A 5 -4.17 -2.62 -14.28
N GLU A 6 -5.48 -2.77 -14.48
CA GLU A 6 -6.47 -2.23 -13.55
C GLU A 6 -6.21 -2.79 -12.15
N TRP A 7 -6.41 -1.97 -11.12
CA TRP A 7 -6.19 -2.32 -9.71
C TRP A 7 -4.73 -2.54 -9.28
N VAL A 8 -3.75 -2.41 -10.18
CA VAL A 8 -2.32 -2.41 -9.84
C VAL A 8 -1.86 -1.00 -9.52
N SER A 9 -1.11 -0.86 -8.44
CA SER A 9 -0.65 0.41 -7.87
C SER A 9 0.83 0.38 -7.53
N GLY A 10 1.39 1.50 -7.03
CA GLY A 10 2.76 1.55 -6.52
C GLY A 10 3.03 0.50 -5.44
N LYS A 11 2.01 0.16 -4.64
CA LYS A 11 2.09 -0.89 -3.61
C LYS A 11 2.41 -2.26 -4.22
N ASP A 12 1.80 -2.61 -5.34
CA ASP A 12 2.00 -3.91 -5.98
C ASP A 12 3.38 -3.98 -6.65
N LEU A 13 3.83 -2.87 -7.23
CA LEU A 13 5.17 -2.77 -7.83
C LEU A 13 6.26 -3.00 -6.78
N ILE A 14 6.17 -2.31 -5.63
CA ILE A 14 7.20 -2.48 -4.60
C ILE A 14 7.11 -3.85 -3.92
N LEU A 15 5.92 -4.43 -3.74
CA LEU A 15 5.79 -5.80 -3.28
C LEU A 15 6.40 -6.79 -4.28
N HIS A 16 6.15 -6.63 -5.59
CA HIS A 16 6.76 -7.47 -6.61
C HIS A 16 8.29 -7.42 -6.56
N VAL A 17 8.87 -6.22 -6.45
CA VAL A 17 10.33 -6.04 -6.33
C VAL A 17 10.86 -6.69 -5.04
N ILE A 18 10.24 -6.46 -3.89
CA ILE A 18 10.66 -7.07 -2.61
C ILE A 18 10.53 -8.60 -2.66
N GLY A 19 9.51 -9.14 -3.34
CA GLY A 19 9.34 -10.57 -3.53
C GLY A 19 10.43 -11.21 -4.41
N ASP A 20 10.95 -10.45 -5.37
CA ASP A 20 12.04 -10.89 -6.25
C ASP A 20 13.41 -10.82 -5.56
N ILE A 21 13.75 -9.67 -4.94
CA ILE A 21 15.10 -9.45 -4.39
C ILE A 21 15.24 -9.85 -2.91
N GLY A 22 14.14 -10.10 -2.21
CA GLY A 22 14.10 -10.46 -0.79
C GLY A 22 14.37 -9.29 0.18
N VAL A 23 14.24 -9.57 1.48
CA VAL A 23 14.35 -8.56 2.56
C VAL A 23 15.75 -8.00 2.78
N ASP A 24 16.78 -8.66 2.23
CA ASP A 24 18.19 -8.22 2.29
C ASP A 24 18.75 -7.84 0.90
N GLY A 25 17.94 -7.88 -0.17
CA GLY A 25 18.41 -7.71 -1.56
C GLY A 25 19.08 -6.36 -1.85
N ALA A 26 18.66 -5.31 -1.13
CA ALA A 26 19.19 -3.97 -1.26
C ALA A 26 20.03 -3.52 -0.03
N ARG A 27 20.51 -4.45 0.80
CA ARG A 27 21.25 -4.11 2.01
C ARG A 27 22.48 -3.24 1.74
N TYR A 28 22.57 -2.11 2.44
CA TYR A 28 23.60 -1.07 2.27
C TYR A 28 23.63 -0.39 0.89
N LYS A 29 22.59 -0.56 0.07
CA LYS A 29 22.40 0.11 -1.22
C LYS A 29 21.26 1.13 -1.11
N ALA A 30 21.19 2.06 -2.06
CA ALA A 30 19.98 2.84 -2.33
C ALA A 30 19.21 2.18 -3.47
N MET A 31 17.89 2.17 -3.41
CA MET A 31 17.03 1.75 -4.51
C MET A 31 16.57 2.98 -5.28
N GLU A 32 16.93 3.05 -6.56
CA GLU A 32 16.42 4.05 -7.49
C GLU A 32 15.38 3.40 -8.39
N PHE A 33 14.17 3.96 -8.43
CA PHE A 33 13.10 3.45 -9.28
C PHE A 33 12.91 4.38 -10.48
N SER A 34 13.01 3.83 -11.68
CA SER A 34 12.92 4.56 -12.95
C SER A 34 12.16 3.76 -14.02
N GLY A 35 11.92 4.39 -15.17
CA GLY A 35 11.23 3.80 -16.32
C GLY A 35 9.80 4.31 -16.50
N SER A 36 9.18 3.94 -17.64
CA SER A 36 7.94 4.56 -18.13
C SER A 36 6.80 4.52 -17.11
N VAL A 37 6.64 3.38 -16.44
CA VAL A 37 5.60 3.17 -15.43
C VAL A 37 5.78 4.12 -14.25
N ILE A 38 7.02 4.37 -13.80
CA ILE A 38 7.30 5.24 -12.66
C ILE A 38 6.94 6.70 -12.99
N THR A 39 7.22 7.13 -14.23
CA THR A 39 6.82 8.46 -14.72
C THR A 39 5.30 8.64 -14.71
N ASP A 40 4.56 7.59 -15.05
CA ASP A 40 3.08 7.62 -15.07
C ASP A 40 2.44 7.50 -13.68
N LEU A 41 3.21 7.12 -12.64
CA LEU A 41 2.69 7.02 -11.28
C LEU A 41 2.36 8.38 -10.66
N SER A 42 1.29 8.39 -9.86
CA SER A 42 0.99 9.50 -8.97
C SER A 42 2.07 9.65 -7.89
N MET A 43 2.20 10.85 -7.31
CA MET A 43 3.10 11.04 -6.16
C MET A 43 2.73 10.17 -4.95
N ASP A 44 1.46 9.77 -4.80
CA ASP A 44 1.04 8.89 -3.72
C ASP A 44 1.59 7.47 -3.89
N ASP A 45 1.55 6.93 -5.10
CA ASP A 45 2.14 5.63 -5.45
C ASP A 45 3.66 5.64 -5.32
N ARG A 46 4.31 6.71 -5.80
CA ARG A 46 5.77 6.89 -5.67
C ARG A 46 6.20 6.90 -4.21
N LEU A 47 5.45 7.60 -3.36
CA LEU A 47 5.72 7.63 -1.94
C LEU A 47 5.45 6.28 -1.26
N ALA A 48 4.46 5.50 -1.71
CA ALA A 48 4.25 4.13 -1.25
C ALA A 48 5.45 3.22 -1.59
N MET A 49 5.99 3.33 -2.80
CA MET A 49 7.18 2.59 -3.22
C MET A 49 8.42 2.96 -2.40
N CYS A 50 8.76 4.25 -2.32
CA CYS A 50 9.93 4.70 -1.56
C CYS A 50 9.81 4.41 -0.06
N ASN A 51 8.58 4.41 0.50
CA ASN A 51 8.33 4.03 1.89
C ASN A 51 8.77 2.59 2.19
N MET A 52 8.59 1.67 1.24
CA MET A 52 8.85 0.24 1.43
C MET A 52 10.25 -0.20 0.98
N ALA A 53 11.09 0.69 0.44
CA ALA A 53 12.46 0.34 0.08
C ALA A 53 13.27 -0.26 1.25
N ILE A 54 13.02 0.21 2.48
CA ILE A 54 13.64 -0.34 3.69
C ILE A 54 13.27 -1.81 3.96
N GLU A 55 12.14 -2.28 3.44
CA GLU A 55 11.70 -3.67 3.61
C GLU A 55 12.48 -4.65 2.71
N ALA A 56 13.22 -4.15 1.72
CA ALA A 56 14.27 -4.87 0.98
C ALA A 56 15.69 -4.65 1.57
N GLY A 57 15.78 -4.00 2.74
CA GLY A 57 17.05 -3.68 3.39
C GLY A 57 17.75 -2.43 2.85
N ALA A 58 17.12 -1.69 1.92
CA ALA A 58 17.69 -0.50 1.32
C ALA A 58 17.90 0.61 2.34
N LYS A 59 18.97 1.39 2.16
CA LYS A 59 19.22 2.58 2.97
C LYS A 59 18.23 3.71 2.65
N ASN A 60 17.78 3.78 1.40
CA ASN A 60 16.85 4.75 0.88
C ASN A 60 16.14 4.21 -0.37
N GLY A 61 14.93 4.71 -0.64
CA GLY A 61 14.26 4.60 -1.93
C GLY A 61 14.16 5.99 -2.56
N ILE A 62 14.51 6.12 -3.83
CA ILE A 62 14.49 7.40 -4.56
C ILE A 62 13.84 7.23 -5.93
N ILE A 63 13.10 8.27 -6.34
CA ILE A 63 12.54 8.43 -7.67
C ILE A 63 12.94 9.84 -8.11
N GLU A 64 13.42 9.97 -9.34
CA GLU A 64 13.80 11.27 -9.88
C GLU A 64 12.58 12.22 -9.93
N PRO A 65 12.77 13.50 -9.59
CA PRO A 65 11.71 14.49 -9.69
C PRO A 65 11.39 14.81 -11.15
N ASP A 66 10.09 14.99 -11.42
CA ASP A 66 9.53 15.39 -12.70
C ASP A 66 8.36 16.37 -12.49
N ASP A 67 7.56 16.63 -13.53
CA ASP A 67 6.41 17.53 -13.45
C ASP A 67 5.37 17.09 -12.39
N CYS A 68 5.19 15.79 -12.17
CA CYS A 68 4.31 15.28 -11.11
C CYS A 68 4.83 15.70 -9.73
N THR A 69 6.15 15.58 -9.55
CA THR A 69 6.85 15.98 -8.32
C THR A 69 6.82 17.49 -8.12
N GLU A 70 7.07 18.27 -9.18
CA GLU A 70 6.98 19.73 -9.16
C GLU A 70 5.58 20.18 -8.73
N ASN A 71 4.53 19.65 -9.36
CA ASN A 71 3.15 19.97 -9.03
C ASN A 71 2.80 19.61 -7.58
N TYR A 72 3.38 18.55 -7.04
CA TYR A 72 3.17 18.14 -5.66
C TYR A 72 3.90 19.05 -4.66
N VAL A 73 5.11 19.50 -4.98
CA VAL A 73 5.95 20.30 -4.08
C VAL A 73 5.61 21.78 -4.16
N ASN A 74 5.17 22.27 -5.32
CA ASN A 74 4.75 23.64 -5.54
C ASN A 74 3.61 24.03 -4.58
N GLY A 75 3.76 25.16 -3.88
CA GLY A 75 2.84 25.62 -2.84
C GLY A 75 2.92 24.86 -1.51
N ARG A 76 3.70 23.77 -1.41
CA ARG A 76 3.95 23.03 -0.16
C ARG A 76 5.34 23.29 0.41
N ALA A 77 6.35 23.45 -0.45
CA ALA A 77 7.71 23.75 -0.03
C ALA A 77 7.79 25.07 0.75
N GLN A 78 8.43 25.02 1.91
CA GLN A 78 8.66 26.19 2.77
C GLN A 78 10.02 26.86 2.52
N ARG A 79 10.85 26.24 1.67
CA ARG A 79 12.22 26.66 1.36
C ARG A 79 12.43 26.56 -0.14
N GLU A 80 13.36 27.35 -0.65
CA GLU A 80 13.86 27.17 -2.01
C GLU A 80 14.41 25.75 -2.16
N TYR A 81 14.05 25.11 -3.26
CA TYR A 81 14.47 23.76 -3.59
C TYR A 81 15.07 23.74 -4.99
N LYS A 82 15.92 22.75 -5.23
CA LYS A 82 16.48 22.46 -6.53
C LYS A 82 16.33 20.96 -6.77
N PHE A 83 15.82 20.61 -7.94
CA PHE A 83 15.78 19.24 -8.38
C PHE A 83 17.12 18.79 -8.93
N TYR A 84 17.43 17.54 -8.64
CA TYR A 84 18.61 16.82 -9.11
C TYR A 84 18.11 15.57 -9.82
N SER A 85 18.77 15.25 -10.91
CA SER A 85 18.64 13.99 -11.64
C SER A 85 19.98 13.25 -11.57
N SER A 86 19.93 11.95 -11.74
CA SER A 86 21.09 11.10 -11.94
C SER A 86 21.79 11.48 -13.26
N ASP A 87 23.12 11.42 -13.25
CA ASP A 87 23.91 11.68 -14.45
C ASP A 87 23.70 10.55 -15.47
N ALA A 88 23.71 10.87 -16.77
CA ALA A 88 23.43 9.89 -17.83
C ALA A 88 24.47 8.76 -17.91
N ASP A 89 25.67 8.97 -17.36
CA ASP A 89 26.79 8.04 -17.28
C ASP A 89 27.00 7.46 -15.87
N CYS A 90 26.02 7.61 -14.96
CA CYS A 90 26.10 7.00 -13.64
C CYS A 90 26.14 5.46 -13.73
N GLU A 91 26.88 4.84 -12.82
CA GLU A 91 26.99 3.38 -12.72
C GLU A 91 26.17 2.88 -11.54
N TYR A 92 25.27 1.92 -11.80
CA TYR A 92 24.53 1.22 -10.76
C TYR A 92 25.25 -0.07 -10.37
N HIS A 93 25.28 -0.38 -9.07
CA HIS A 93 25.79 -1.67 -8.59
C HIS A 93 25.03 -2.85 -9.22
N GLU A 94 23.73 -2.69 -9.43
CA GLU A 94 22.83 -3.72 -9.94
C GLU A 94 21.62 -3.06 -10.59
N ILE A 95 21.14 -3.63 -11.70
CA ILE A 95 19.98 -3.13 -12.45
C ILE A 95 19.01 -4.29 -12.63
N HIS A 96 17.77 -4.08 -12.18
CA HIS A 96 16.67 -5.02 -12.40
C HIS A 96 15.65 -4.39 -13.35
N GLU A 97 15.34 -5.08 -14.44
CA GLU A 97 14.37 -4.62 -15.43
C GLU A 97 13.09 -5.46 -15.34
N TYR A 98 11.96 -4.79 -15.10
CA TYR A 98 10.65 -5.43 -15.02
C TYR A 98 9.72 -4.93 -16.12
N ASP A 99 9.07 -5.86 -16.82
CA ASP A 99 7.85 -5.60 -17.58
C ASP A 99 6.65 -5.97 -16.72
N VAL A 100 5.89 -4.95 -16.31
CA VAL A 100 4.75 -5.12 -15.38
C VAL A 100 3.42 -5.17 -16.11
N SER A 101 3.43 -5.32 -17.45
CA SER A 101 2.20 -5.37 -18.25
C SER A 101 1.30 -6.57 -17.93
N ALA A 102 1.88 -7.65 -17.42
CA ALA A 102 1.14 -8.83 -16.95
C ALA A 102 1.07 -8.92 -15.41
N LEU A 103 1.50 -7.88 -14.69
CA LEU A 103 1.47 -7.89 -13.22
C LEU A 103 0.02 -7.84 -12.75
N SER A 104 -0.35 -8.77 -11.88
CA SER A 104 -1.61 -8.78 -11.13
C SER A 104 -1.42 -8.07 -9.78
N PRO A 105 -2.48 -7.60 -9.09
CA PRO A 105 -2.36 -7.17 -7.70
C PRO A 105 -1.63 -8.18 -6.82
N GLN A 106 -0.72 -7.69 -6.00
CA GLN A 106 0.19 -8.49 -5.20
C GLN A 106 -0.23 -8.50 -3.74
N VAL A 107 0.00 -9.62 -3.06
CA VAL A 107 -0.20 -9.74 -1.62
C VAL A 107 1.04 -10.37 -0.98
N ALA A 108 1.59 -9.71 0.04
CA ALA A 108 2.64 -10.29 0.87
C ALA A 108 2.02 -11.10 2.01
N LEU A 109 2.35 -12.38 2.08
CA LEU A 109 1.90 -13.32 3.09
C LEU A 109 2.78 -13.24 4.35
N PRO A 110 2.27 -13.66 5.52
CA PRO A 110 3.06 -13.73 6.74
C PRO A 110 4.30 -14.64 6.59
N ASN A 111 5.38 -14.44 7.35
CA ASN A 111 5.65 -13.34 8.29
C ASN A 111 6.75 -12.40 7.77
N LEU A 112 6.97 -12.34 6.45
CA LEU A 112 7.99 -11.50 5.82
C LEU A 112 7.42 -10.83 4.57
N PRO A 113 7.76 -9.55 4.31
CA PRO A 113 7.28 -8.84 3.12
C PRO A 113 7.70 -9.46 1.78
N GLU A 114 8.75 -10.28 1.75
CA GLU A 114 9.22 -10.99 0.54
C GLU A 114 8.36 -12.18 0.12
N ASN A 115 7.50 -12.70 1.00
CA ASN A 115 6.62 -13.84 0.65
C ASN A 115 5.42 -13.34 -0.16
N VAL A 116 5.65 -12.93 -1.41
CA VAL A 116 4.66 -12.27 -2.25
C VAL A 116 4.06 -13.25 -3.25
N ARG A 117 2.74 -13.19 -3.42
CA ARG A 117 2.01 -13.94 -4.45
C ARG A 117 0.94 -13.07 -5.12
N PRO A 118 0.57 -13.38 -6.38
CA PRO A 118 -0.61 -12.82 -7.01
C PRO A 118 -1.86 -13.11 -6.17
N VAL A 119 -2.78 -12.14 -6.13
CA VAL A 119 -4.00 -12.24 -5.31
C VAL A 119 -4.91 -13.41 -5.70
N GLU A 120 -4.87 -13.87 -6.95
CA GLU A 120 -5.68 -14.99 -7.46
C GLU A 120 -5.36 -16.31 -6.77
N GLU A 121 -4.11 -16.50 -6.35
CA GLU A 121 -3.65 -17.71 -5.67
C GLU A 121 -4.13 -17.80 -4.21
N LEU A 122 -4.73 -16.73 -3.68
CA LEU A 122 -5.00 -16.58 -2.25
C LEU A 122 -6.49 -16.61 -1.89
N SER A 123 -7.35 -16.97 -2.85
CA SER A 123 -8.80 -16.82 -2.72
C SER A 123 -9.49 -17.74 -1.71
N ASP A 124 -8.75 -18.68 -1.09
CA ASP A 124 -9.20 -19.56 -0.02
C ASP A 124 -8.85 -19.04 1.39
N ILE A 125 -8.07 -17.96 1.48
CA ILE A 125 -7.63 -17.40 2.77
C ILE A 125 -8.70 -16.47 3.32
N THR A 126 -9.40 -16.94 4.36
CA THR A 126 -10.31 -16.12 5.17
C THR A 126 -9.54 -15.18 6.08
N ILE A 127 -10.16 -14.03 6.37
CA ILE A 127 -9.59 -12.99 7.23
C ILE A 127 -10.63 -12.52 8.27
N ASP A 128 -10.16 -11.83 9.30
CA ASP A 128 -11.00 -11.31 10.40
C ASP A 128 -11.03 -9.78 10.42
N GLN A 129 -9.98 -9.15 9.88
CA GLN A 129 -9.81 -7.70 9.90
C GLN A 129 -9.23 -7.18 8.60
N VAL A 130 -9.70 -6.00 8.18
CA VAL A 130 -9.13 -5.24 7.08
C VAL A 130 -8.71 -3.86 7.57
N VAL A 131 -7.49 -3.44 7.26
CA VAL A 131 -6.97 -2.11 7.62
C VAL A 131 -6.58 -1.34 6.36
N ILE A 132 -7.32 -0.29 6.04
CA ILE A 132 -7.06 0.61 4.92
C ILE A 132 -6.56 1.95 5.48
N GLY A 133 -5.33 2.34 5.18
CA GLY A 133 -4.73 3.53 5.74
C GLY A 133 -3.47 3.28 6.53
N SER A 134 -2.37 3.88 6.09
CA SER A 134 -1.07 3.88 6.77
C SER A 134 -0.20 5.00 6.20
N CYS A 135 1.08 5.06 6.60
CA CYS A 135 2.06 5.93 5.92
C CYS A 135 2.34 5.48 4.48
N THR A 136 2.11 4.21 4.15
CA THR A 136 2.27 3.63 2.81
C THR A 136 1.08 3.97 1.93
N ASN A 137 -0.14 3.67 2.38
CA ASN A 137 -1.37 3.80 1.58
C ASN A 137 -2.52 4.37 2.43
N GLY A 138 -2.40 5.64 2.82
CA GLY A 138 -3.42 6.38 3.57
C GLY A 138 -3.69 7.76 3.00
N ARG A 139 -3.32 8.02 1.75
CA ARG A 139 -3.55 9.29 1.06
C ARG A 139 -4.92 9.32 0.43
N ILE A 140 -5.29 10.47 -0.13
CA ILE A 140 -6.63 10.65 -0.67
C ILE A 140 -6.90 9.72 -1.87
N SER A 141 -5.90 9.47 -2.72
CA SER A 141 -6.02 8.52 -3.84
C SER A 141 -6.34 7.10 -3.36
N ASP A 142 -5.65 6.62 -2.32
CA ASP A 142 -5.90 5.33 -1.68
C ASP A 142 -7.35 5.21 -1.16
N LEU A 143 -7.82 6.26 -0.47
CA LEU A 143 -9.17 6.31 0.08
C LEU A 143 -10.24 6.37 -1.02
N ARG A 144 -9.99 7.10 -2.11
CA ARG A 144 -10.91 7.15 -3.26
C ARG A 144 -11.07 5.77 -3.91
N ILE A 145 -9.98 5.02 -4.09
CA ILE A 145 -10.00 3.65 -4.61
C ILE A 145 -10.82 2.74 -3.70
N ALA A 146 -10.54 2.76 -2.39
CA ALA A 146 -11.28 1.95 -1.44
C ALA A 146 -12.78 2.31 -1.40
N ALA A 147 -13.11 3.61 -1.43
CA ALA A 147 -14.47 4.09 -1.43
C ALA A 147 -15.21 3.71 -2.73
N GLN A 148 -14.56 3.77 -3.89
CA GLN A 148 -15.15 3.34 -5.16
C GLN A 148 -15.65 1.90 -5.08
N ILE A 149 -14.84 1.01 -4.50
CA ILE A 149 -15.17 -0.41 -4.36
C ILE A 149 -16.29 -0.63 -3.33
N LEU A 150 -16.19 0.04 -2.17
CA LEU A 150 -17.12 -0.11 -1.04
C LEU A 150 -18.46 0.60 -1.24
N LYS A 151 -18.57 1.51 -2.21
CA LYS A 151 -19.79 2.27 -2.48
C LYS A 151 -20.97 1.33 -2.71
N ASP A 152 -22.07 1.63 -2.00
CA ASP A 152 -23.34 0.89 -2.02
C ASP A 152 -23.23 -0.59 -1.64
N LYS A 153 -22.15 -0.98 -0.95
CA LYS A 153 -21.93 -2.34 -0.42
C LYS A 153 -21.83 -2.30 1.10
N LYS A 154 -21.95 -3.47 1.72
CA LYS A 154 -21.63 -3.70 3.13
C LYS A 154 -20.48 -4.68 3.22
N ILE A 155 -19.62 -4.53 4.23
CA ILE A 155 -18.57 -5.50 4.50
C ILE A 155 -19.16 -6.84 4.96
N HIS A 156 -18.37 -7.90 4.87
CA HIS A 156 -18.76 -9.21 5.36
C HIS A 156 -18.99 -9.16 6.90
N PRO A 157 -20.04 -9.78 7.46
CA PRO A 157 -20.40 -9.63 8.88
C PRO A 157 -19.34 -10.08 9.90
N SER A 158 -18.39 -10.92 9.48
CA SER A 158 -17.26 -11.36 10.33
C SER A 158 -16.05 -10.43 10.28
N ILE A 159 -16.08 -9.38 9.43
CA ILE A 159 -14.92 -8.52 9.19
C ILE A 159 -15.01 -7.24 10.00
N ARG A 160 -13.90 -6.88 10.61
CA ARG A 160 -13.66 -5.52 11.10
C ARG A 160 -12.93 -4.71 10.03
N LEU A 161 -13.63 -3.80 9.35
CA LEU A 161 -13.00 -2.84 8.46
C LEU A 161 -12.61 -1.58 9.24
N ILE A 162 -11.33 -1.23 9.23
CA ILE A 162 -10.78 -0.04 9.88
C ILE A 162 -10.12 0.84 8.82
N VAL A 163 -10.61 2.07 8.69
CA VAL A 163 -10.09 3.06 7.75
C VAL A 163 -9.35 4.17 8.51
N ILE A 164 -8.11 4.47 8.12
CA ILE A 164 -7.22 5.41 8.82
C ILE A 164 -6.61 6.40 7.83
N PRO A 165 -7.21 7.58 7.63
CA PRO A 165 -6.60 8.64 6.82
C PRO A 165 -5.21 9.01 7.34
N GLY A 166 -4.23 9.17 6.44
CA GLY A 166 -2.81 9.30 6.81
C GLY A 166 -2.46 10.62 7.50
N THR A 167 -3.23 11.69 7.27
CA THR A 167 -3.07 13.00 7.91
C THR A 167 -4.43 13.64 8.19
N GLN A 168 -4.43 14.72 8.98
CA GLN A 168 -5.63 15.52 9.23
C GLN A 168 -6.16 16.17 7.95
N ASP A 169 -5.27 16.63 7.07
CA ASP A 169 -5.66 17.23 5.79
C ASP A 169 -6.34 16.20 4.88
N VAL A 170 -5.78 14.99 4.78
CA VAL A 170 -6.40 13.90 4.01
C VAL A 170 -7.74 13.49 4.62
N TYR A 171 -7.85 13.43 5.95
CA TYR A 171 -9.12 13.17 6.61
C TYR A 171 -10.16 14.23 6.20
N LEU A 172 -9.81 15.52 6.30
CA LEU A 172 -10.71 16.62 5.98
C LEU A 172 -11.11 16.63 4.49
N GLU A 173 -10.19 16.31 3.59
CA GLU A 173 -10.46 16.14 2.16
C GLU A 173 -11.44 14.98 1.92
N ALA A 174 -11.17 13.81 2.50
CA ALA A 174 -12.04 12.64 2.41
C ALA A 174 -13.44 12.90 2.99
N LEU A 175 -13.55 13.73 4.04
CA LEU A 175 -14.82 14.16 4.60
C LEU A 175 -15.59 15.05 3.63
N LYS A 176 -14.92 16.05 3.03
CA LYS A 176 -15.53 16.97 2.05
C LYS A 176 -16.00 16.24 0.78
N GLU A 177 -15.28 15.20 0.38
CA GLU A 177 -15.65 14.35 -0.77
C GLU A 177 -16.72 13.29 -0.44
N GLY A 178 -17.13 13.17 0.82
CA GLY A 178 -18.12 12.18 1.24
C GLY A 178 -17.59 10.74 1.32
N LEU A 179 -16.27 10.53 1.21
CA LEU A 179 -15.66 9.20 1.30
C LEU A 179 -15.86 8.59 2.69
N ILE A 180 -15.82 9.44 3.73
CA ILE A 180 -16.08 9.03 5.12
C ILE A 180 -17.48 8.42 5.25
N GLU A 181 -18.49 9.02 4.61
CA GLU A 181 -19.85 8.51 4.63
C GLU A 181 -19.94 7.13 3.95
N VAL A 182 -19.21 6.93 2.84
CA VAL A 182 -19.13 5.63 2.16
C VAL A 182 -18.59 4.55 3.10
N PHE A 183 -17.50 4.82 3.82
CA PHE A 183 -16.92 3.85 4.75
C PHE A 183 -17.85 3.50 5.91
N ILE A 184 -18.55 4.49 6.47
CA ILE A 184 -19.54 4.27 7.55
C ILE A 184 -20.76 3.48 7.03
N LYS A 185 -21.27 3.81 5.83
CA LYS A 185 -22.39 3.08 5.20
C LYS A 185 -22.03 1.63 4.87
N ALA A 186 -20.76 1.38 4.56
CA ALA A 186 -20.23 0.03 4.38
C ALA A 186 -20.06 -0.75 5.69
N GLU A 187 -20.42 -0.16 6.84
CA GLU A 187 -20.29 -0.73 8.19
C GLU A 187 -18.83 -0.83 8.68
N GLY A 188 -17.91 -0.08 8.05
CA GLY A 188 -16.56 0.11 8.55
C GLY A 188 -16.48 1.21 9.61
N VAL A 189 -15.35 1.26 10.32
CA VAL A 189 -15.02 2.36 11.24
C VAL A 189 -13.95 3.26 10.65
N VAL A 190 -14.05 4.56 10.88
CA VAL A 190 -13.02 5.53 10.49
C VAL A 190 -12.33 6.06 11.74
N SER A 191 -11.02 5.90 11.82
CA SER A 191 -10.19 6.38 12.93
C SER A 191 -9.61 7.75 12.64
N THR A 192 -9.26 8.50 13.69
CA THR A 192 -8.39 9.67 13.54
C THR A 192 -7.04 9.27 12.95
N PRO A 193 -6.33 10.18 12.26
CA PRO A 193 -5.01 9.89 11.69
C PRO A 193 -4.02 9.42 12.76
N THR A 194 -3.60 8.16 12.65
CA THR A 194 -2.63 7.51 13.54
C THR A 194 -1.88 6.42 12.77
N CYS A 195 -0.87 5.79 13.39
CA CYS A 195 -0.27 4.57 12.82
C CYS A 195 -1.16 3.32 13.01
N GLY A 196 -2.30 3.43 13.69
CA GLY A 196 -3.20 2.33 13.96
C GLY A 196 -2.50 1.10 14.56
N PRO A 197 -2.79 -0.12 14.04
CA PRO A 197 -2.23 -1.33 14.59
C PRO A 197 -0.82 -1.62 14.04
N CYS A 198 -0.23 -0.75 13.21
CA CYS A 198 1.03 -1.00 12.51
C CYS A 198 2.19 -1.44 13.43
N LEU A 199 2.22 -0.99 14.68
CA LEU A 199 3.20 -1.41 15.70
C LEU A 199 2.55 -2.04 16.94
N GLY A 200 1.32 -2.56 16.80
CA GLY A 200 0.53 -3.07 17.92
C GLY A 200 0.10 -1.97 18.90
N GLY A 201 0.02 -0.72 18.44
CA GLY A 201 -0.16 0.44 19.31
C GLY A 201 -1.60 0.76 19.67
N HIS A 202 -2.50 0.79 18.69
CA HIS A 202 -3.88 1.29 18.89
C HIS A 202 -4.79 0.82 17.74
N MET A 203 -6.11 0.70 17.98
CA MET A 203 -7.15 0.42 16.96
C MET A 203 -6.89 -0.81 16.07
N GLY A 204 -7.60 -1.91 16.35
CA GLY A 204 -7.48 -3.13 15.53
C GLY A 204 -6.32 -4.02 15.95
N ILE A 205 -6.06 -4.13 17.26
CA ILE A 205 -5.09 -5.09 17.79
C ILE A 205 -5.62 -6.51 17.54
N LEU A 206 -4.77 -7.35 16.95
CA LEU A 206 -5.14 -8.72 16.63
C LEU A 206 -5.00 -9.64 17.84
N ALA A 207 -6.02 -10.49 18.02
CA ALA A 207 -6.01 -11.58 18.97
C ALA A 207 -5.25 -12.80 18.43
N GLU A 208 -5.16 -13.84 19.26
CA GLU A 208 -4.56 -15.11 18.87
C GLU A 208 -5.33 -15.75 17.71
N GLY A 209 -4.61 -16.12 16.63
CA GLY A 209 -5.18 -16.82 15.49
C GLY A 209 -5.92 -15.92 14.49
N GLU A 210 -6.08 -14.63 14.78
CA GLU A 210 -6.71 -13.70 13.84
C GLU A 210 -5.80 -13.33 12.68
N ARG A 211 -6.44 -13.09 11.53
CA ARG A 211 -5.78 -12.70 10.27
C ARG A 211 -6.23 -11.30 9.85
N ALA A 212 -5.27 -10.42 9.63
CA ALA A 212 -5.51 -9.12 9.02
C ALA A 212 -5.02 -9.05 7.58
N LEU A 213 -5.80 -8.41 6.71
CA LEU A 213 -5.30 -7.86 5.45
C LEU A 213 -5.12 -6.35 5.61
N SER A 214 -3.92 -5.85 5.34
CA SER A 214 -3.54 -4.48 5.67
C SER A 214 -2.81 -3.78 4.54
N THR A 215 -3.07 -2.49 4.44
CA THR A 215 -2.36 -1.56 3.53
C THR A 215 -1.14 -0.89 4.20
N THR A 216 -0.64 -1.48 5.29
CA THR A 216 0.63 -1.11 5.93
C THR A 216 1.81 -1.76 5.22
N ASN A 217 3.04 -1.57 5.72
CA ASN A 217 4.28 -2.03 5.11
C ASN A 217 4.92 -3.25 5.77
N ARG A 218 4.48 -3.69 6.95
CA ARG A 218 5.16 -4.74 7.74
C ARG A 218 4.21 -5.81 8.23
N ASN A 219 4.63 -7.06 8.13
CA ASN A 219 3.85 -8.24 8.51
C ASN A 219 4.61 -9.26 9.38
N PHE A 220 5.62 -8.81 10.12
CA PHE A 220 6.34 -9.66 11.06
C PHE A 220 5.41 -10.27 12.13
N ALA A 221 5.80 -11.41 12.72
CA ALA A 221 5.03 -12.04 13.79
C ALA A 221 4.82 -11.06 14.96
N GLY A 222 3.58 -10.95 15.43
CA GLY A 222 3.20 -10.03 16.52
C GLY A 222 3.18 -8.55 16.14
N ARG A 223 3.29 -8.21 14.85
CA ARG A 223 3.38 -6.81 14.40
C ARG A 223 2.13 -5.98 14.75
N MET A 224 0.95 -6.59 14.67
CA MET A 224 -0.34 -5.93 14.91
C MET A 224 -1.02 -6.37 16.21
N GLY A 225 -0.33 -7.11 17.08
CA GLY A 225 -0.92 -7.65 18.30
C GLY A 225 -0.28 -8.96 18.73
N HIS A 226 -1.09 -10.00 18.85
CA HIS A 226 -0.63 -11.28 19.36
C HIS A 226 0.43 -11.95 18.45
N PRO A 227 1.50 -12.58 18.99
CA PRO A 227 2.53 -13.23 18.16
C PRO A 227 2.04 -14.33 17.20
N ARG A 228 0.86 -14.91 17.49
CA ARG A 228 0.18 -15.92 16.64
C ARG A 228 -0.91 -15.33 15.74
N SER A 229 -1.02 -14.01 15.64
CA SER A 229 -1.84 -13.37 14.59
C SER A 229 -1.04 -13.29 13.30
N GLU A 230 -1.74 -13.29 12.17
CA GLU A 230 -1.14 -13.24 10.84
C GLU A 230 -1.51 -11.94 10.14
N VAL A 231 -0.56 -11.34 9.43
CA VAL A 231 -0.75 -10.09 8.69
C VAL A 231 -0.41 -10.31 7.22
N TYR A 232 -1.34 -9.95 6.34
CA TYR A 232 -1.16 -9.93 4.90
C TYR A 232 -1.08 -8.48 4.44
N LEU A 233 -0.19 -8.16 3.50
CA LEU A 233 -0.04 -6.81 2.98
C LEU A 233 -0.57 -6.73 1.56
N SER A 234 -1.41 -5.74 1.25
CA SER A 234 -1.93 -5.52 -0.10
C SER A 234 -2.10 -4.04 -0.39
N ASN A 235 -2.48 -3.73 -1.64
CA ASN A 235 -2.97 -2.42 -2.01
C ASN A 235 -4.40 -2.15 -1.44
N PRO A 236 -4.89 -0.89 -1.48
CA PRO A 236 -6.23 -0.52 -1.03
C PRO A 236 -7.37 -1.21 -1.77
N ALA A 237 -7.19 -1.51 -3.07
CA ALA A 237 -8.22 -2.13 -3.89
C ALA A 237 -8.53 -3.57 -3.42
N VAL A 238 -7.49 -4.39 -3.29
CA VAL A 238 -7.57 -5.76 -2.76
C VAL A 238 -8.08 -5.76 -1.33
N ALA A 239 -7.64 -4.82 -0.50
CA ALA A 239 -8.11 -4.68 0.88
C ALA A 239 -9.62 -4.40 0.94
N ALA A 240 -10.10 -3.39 0.20
CA ALA A 240 -11.51 -3.04 0.12
C ALA A 240 -12.35 -4.21 -0.41
N ALA A 241 -11.88 -4.91 -1.44
CA ALA A 241 -12.60 -6.04 -2.00
C ALA A 241 -12.72 -7.22 -1.04
N SER A 242 -11.63 -7.51 -0.33
CA SER A 242 -11.59 -8.58 0.66
C SER A 242 -12.45 -8.26 1.89
N ALA A 243 -12.64 -6.98 2.21
CA ALA A 243 -13.56 -6.56 3.28
C ALA A 243 -15.01 -6.94 2.96
N VAL A 244 -15.41 -6.86 1.69
CA VAL A 244 -16.76 -7.23 1.23
C VAL A 244 -16.98 -8.74 1.26
N THR A 245 -15.97 -9.53 0.90
CA THR A 245 -16.12 -10.99 0.73
C THR A 245 -15.71 -11.83 1.94
N GLY A 246 -14.99 -11.25 2.90
CA GLY A 246 -14.49 -11.97 4.08
C GLY A 246 -13.23 -12.80 3.85
N LYS A 247 -12.63 -12.71 2.66
CA LYS A 247 -11.45 -13.47 2.25
C LYS A 247 -10.62 -12.71 1.22
N ILE A 248 -9.34 -13.02 1.09
CA ILE A 248 -8.45 -12.32 0.14
C ILE A 248 -9.02 -12.45 -1.29
N THR A 249 -9.33 -11.31 -1.92
CA THR A 249 -10.12 -11.27 -3.15
C THR A 249 -9.59 -10.25 -4.16
N HIS A 250 -9.44 -10.69 -5.42
CA HIS A 250 -9.16 -9.80 -6.55
C HIS A 250 -10.35 -8.81 -6.75
N PRO A 251 -10.10 -7.49 -6.90
CA PRO A 251 -11.16 -6.48 -7.00
C PRO A 251 -12.18 -6.71 -8.13
N GLU A 252 -11.76 -7.25 -9.27
CA GLU A 252 -12.65 -7.60 -10.39
C GLU A 252 -13.79 -8.56 -10.02
N LYS A 253 -13.68 -9.34 -8.93
CA LYS A 253 -14.74 -10.28 -8.53
C LYS A 253 -15.97 -9.60 -7.92
N ILE A 254 -15.90 -8.30 -7.63
CA ILE A 254 -16.96 -7.56 -6.93
C ILE A 254 -17.35 -6.23 -7.59
N ASN A 255 -16.70 -5.90 -8.71
CA ASN A 255 -16.98 -4.70 -9.51
C ASN A 255 -18.00 -5.00 -10.61
#